data_AF-Q5ZS92-F1
#
_entry.id   AF-Q5ZS92-F1
#
_cell.length_a   1.000
_cell.length_b   1.000
_cell.length_c   1.000
_cell.angle_alpha   90.00
_cell.angle_beta   90.00
_cell.angle_gamma   90.00
#
_symmetry.space_group_name_H-M   'P 1'
#
loop_
_entity.id
_entity.type
_entity.pdbx_description
1 polymer ?
#
loop_
_entity_poly.entity_id
_entity_poly.type
_entity_poly.pdbx_seq_one_letter_code
_entity_poly.pdbx_strand_id
1 'polypeptide(L)'
;MQEIDVLIIGAGAAGLMCAIEASKRKRKVLVLDHANKAGKKILMSGGGRCNFTNYYIEPNKYFSHNPHFFKSALSRYTQWDFIELVNKHKIPFHEKTLGQLFCDNKSKDIVDMLLKECEQYGVAIYLNTVIEKIQKTNDYSFKIGTTKGKFHCHSLVIATGGLSIPTMGASPFAYKVAEQFAIRVWPTRAGLVPFTLDVLEKDRLSILSGIGIDSLVNNERNQFREHILFTHRGLSGPAILQLSSYWNPGESICINLLPEHNLLESLKTARAEAPHKQLNSVLSMYLPKRVVEVFIPQKLGEKKLADSSNKDLETISHLLQNWVVKPNGTEGYRTAEVTIGGVDCHAISSKTMEANNVPGLYFIGEALDVTGWLGGYNFQWAWSSGWAAGQVV
;
A
#
# COMPACT_ATOMS: atom_id res chain seq x y z
N MET A 1 -26.40 0.93 -29.50
CA MET A 1 -25.97 1.12 -28.10
C MET A 1 -26.10 -0.23 -27.45
N GLN A 2 -25.03 -0.78 -26.87
CA GLN A 2 -25.07 -2.12 -26.30
C GLN A 2 -25.62 -2.06 -24.88
N GLU A 3 -26.68 -2.83 -24.62
CA GLU A 3 -27.34 -2.94 -23.32
C GLU A 3 -26.61 -3.93 -22.41
N ILE A 4 -26.30 -3.49 -21.20
CA ILE A 4 -25.52 -4.21 -20.20
C ILE A 4 -26.14 -3.95 -18.83
N ASP A 5 -26.17 -4.95 -17.95
CA ASP A 5 -26.69 -4.75 -16.61
C ASP A 5 -25.72 -3.90 -15.77
N VAL A 6 -24.44 -4.30 -15.80
CA VAL A 6 -23.36 -3.73 -14.99
C VAL A 6 -22.16 -3.41 -15.87
N LEU A 7 -21.74 -2.14 -15.88
CA LEU A 7 -20.51 -1.71 -16.53
C LEU A 7 -19.48 -1.33 -15.46
N ILE A 8 -18.31 -1.94 -15.52
CA ILE A 8 -17.21 -1.72 -14.58
C ILE A 8 -16.07 -1.04 -15.33
N ILE A 9 -15.57 0.09 -14.82
CA ILE A 9 -14.42 0.80 -15.38
C ILE A 9 -13.19 0.50 -14.51
N GLY A 10 -12.26 -0.26 -15.06
CA GLY A 10 -11.03 -0.73 -14.43
C GLY A 10 -10.99 -2.25 -14.25
N ALA A 11 -10.11 -2.93 -14.97
CA ALA A 11 -9.81 -4.35 -14.85
C ALA A 11 -8.68 -4.63 -13.84
N GLY A 12 -8.73 -3.92 -12.71
CA GLY A 12 -7.84 -4.12 -11.56
C GLY A 12 -8.40 -5.12 -10.55
N ALA A 13 -7.78 -5.19 -9.38
CA ALA A 13 -8.17 -6.10 -8.29
C ALA A 13 -9.68 -6.00 -7.94
N ALA A 14 -10.13 -4.81 -7.55
CA ALA A 14 -11.51 -4.59 -7.13
C ALA A 14 -12.51 -4.80 -8.29
N GLY A 15 -12.16 -4.32 -9.48
CA GLY A 15 -13.04 -4.42 -10.66
C GLY A 15 -13.26 -5.85 -11.12
N LEU A 16 -12.21 -6.67 -11.16
CA LEU A 16 -12.33 -8.10 -11.50
C LEU A 16 -13.13 -8.86 -10.44
N MET A 17 -12.88 -8.59 -9.15
CA MET A 17 -13.66 -9.21 -8.07
C MET A 17 -15.16 -8.84 -8.18
N CYS A 18 -15.47 -7.56 -8.39
CA CYS A 18 -16.84 -7.12 -8.59
C CYS A 18 -17.51 -7.79 -9.79
N ALA A 19 -16.77 -7.93 -10.90
CA ALA A 19 -17.27 -8.56 -12.11
C ALA A 19 -17.66 -10.02 -11.90
N ILE A 20 -16.78 -10.79 -11.25
CA ILE A 20 -17.01 -12.21 -10.92
C ILE A 20 -18.29 -12.35 -10.10
N GLU A 21 -18.41 -11.56 -9.02
CA GLU A 21 -19.52 -11.67 -8.08
C GLU A 21 -20.86 -11.20 -8.67
N ALA A 22 -20.86 -10.15 -9.49
CA ALA A 22 -22.04 -9.73 -10.22
C ALA A 22 -22.49 -10.79 -11.25
N SER A 23 -21.55 -11.40 -11.98
CA SER A 23 -21.86 -12.44 -12.96
C SER A 23 -22.32 -13.76 -12.31
N LYS A 24 -21.84 -14.11 -11.11
CA LYS A 24 -22.40 -15.24 -10.31
C LYS A 24 -23.90 -15.05 -10.03
N ARG A 25 -24.36 -13.80 -9.94
CA ARG A 25 -25.78 -13.42 -9.81
C ARG A 25 -26.52 -13.33 -11.16
N LYS A 26 -25.93 -13.86 -12.24
CA LYS A 26 -26.46 -13.90 -13.62
C LYS A 26 -26.67 -12.52 -14.25
N ARG A 27 -25.94 -11.50 -13.78
CA ARG A 27 -25.93 -10.17 -14.38
C ARG A 27 -25.08 -10.20 -15.65
N LYS A 28 -25.49 -9.46 -16.69
CA LYS A 28 -24.67 -9.22 -17.88
C LYS A 28 -23.63 -8.14 -17.57
N VAL A 29 -22.38 -8.56 -17.37
CA VAL A 29 -21.29 -7.69 -16.93
C VAL A 29 -20.30 -7.39 -18.06
N LEU A 30 -19.88 -6.13 -18.17
CA LEU A 30 -18.76 -5.72 -19.00
C LEU A 30 -17.74 -4.92 -18.18
N VAL A 31 -16.48 -5.34 -18.26
CA VAL A 31 -15.33 -4.61 -17.71
C VAL A 31 -14.62 -3.87 -18.84
N LEU A 32 -14.39 -2.58 -18.67
CA LEU A 32 -13.62 -1.74 -19.57
C LEU A 32 -12.30 -1.34 -18.92
N ASP A 33 -11.20 -1.42 -19.66
CA ASP A 33 -9.91 -0.87 -19.22
C ASP A 33 -9.17 -0.23 -20.38
N HIS A 34 -8.50 0.89 -20.12
CA HIS A 34 -7.68 1.60 -21.10
C HIS A 34 -6.33 0.91 -21.32
N ALA A 35 -5.85 0.14 -20.33
CA ALA A 35 -4.61 -0.60 -20.42
C ALA A 35 -4.74 -1.79 -21.39
N ASN A 36 -3.60 -2.22 -21.93
CA ASN A 36 -3.50 -3.37 -22.82
C ASN A 36 -3.53 -4.73 -22.10
N LYS A 37 -3.56 -4.74 -20.76
CA LYS A 37 -3.59 -5.96 -19.94
C LYS A 37 -4.33 -5.69 -18.63
N ALA A 38 -5.16 -6.64 -18.21
CA ALA A 38 -5.81 -6.62 -16.89
C ALA A 38 -4.79 -6.84 -15.75
N GLY A 39 -5.10 -6.34 -14.57
CA GLY A 39 -4.36 -6.65 -13.34
C GLY A 39 -2.91 -6.17 -13.32
N LYS A 40 -2.51 -5.15 -14.08
CA LYS A 40 -1.10 -4.68 -14.12
C LYS A 40 -0.50 -4.40 -12.74
N LYS A 41 -1.26 -3.78 -11.83
CA LYS A 41 -0.81 -3.50 -10.47
C LYS A 41 -0.66 -4.77 -9.61
N ILE A 42 -1.49 -5.80 -9.86
CA ILE A 42 -1.31 -7.14 -9.27
C ILE A 42 0.00 -7.74 -9.76
N LEU A 43 0.29 -7.65 -11.06
CA LEU A 43 1.49 -8.26 -11.66
C LEU A 43 2.80 -7.73 -11.05
N MET A 44 2.85 -6.46 -10.64
CA MET A 44 4.05 -5.87 -10.05
C MET A 44 4.13 -5.94 -8.53
N SER A 45 3.01 -6.23 -7.85
CA SER A 45 2.95 -6.16 -6.40
C SER A 45 3.79 -7.24 -5.73
N GLY A 46 4.26 -6.96 -4.50
CA GLY A 46 5.06 -7.91 -3.73
C GLY A 46 6.32 -8.39 -4.45
N GLY A 47 6.98 -7.52 -5.22
CA GLY A 47 8.14 -7.89 -6.03
C GLY A 47 7.83 -8.91 -7.14
N GLY A 48 6.60 -8.92 -7.64
CA GLY A 48 6.14 -9.88 -8.65
C GLY A 48 5.62 -11.19 -8.09
N ARG A 49 5.45 -11.31 -6.78
CA ARG A 49 4.83 -12.48 -6.11
C ARG A 49 3.43 -12.23 -5.57
N CYS A 50 2.95 -10.98 -5.61
CA CYS A 50 1.66 -10.55 -5.08
C CYS A 50 1.46 -10.86 -3.59
N ASN A 51 1.61 -9.84 -2.75
CA ASN A 51 1.16 -9.90 -1.35
C ASN A 51 -0.36 -9.74 -1.31
N PHE A 52 -1.10 -10.83 -1.51
CA PHE A 52 -2.51 -10.77 -1.91
C PHE A 52 -3.49 -10.54 -0.76
N THR A 53 -3.10 -10.83 0.48
CA THR A 53 -3.86 -10.52 1.70
C THR A 53 -2.95 -10.65 2.94
N ASN A 54 -3.51 -10.47 4.14
CA ASN A 54 -2.84 -10.69 5.41
C ASN A 54 -3.69 -11.58 6.32
N TYR A 55 -3.09 -12.38 7.21
CA TYR A 55 -3.84 -13.10 8.24
C TYR A 55 -4.56 -12.18 9.23
N TYR A 56 -3.99 -11.01 9.52
CA TYR A 56 -4.40 -10.11 10.60
C TYR A 56 -5.18 -8.90 10.08
N ILE A 57 -6.25 -9.13 9.31
CA ILE A 57 -7.11 -8.06 8.81
C ILE A 57 -7.94 -7.46 9.94
N GLU A 58 -7.60 -6.22 10.30
CA GLU A 58 -8.27 -5.48 11.37
C GLU A 58 -8.59 -4.05 10.94
N PRO A 59 -9.70 -3.45 11.44
CA PRO A 59 -10.07 -2.07 11.13
C PRO A 59 -8.98 -1.02 11.40
N ASN A 60 -8.15 -1.22 12.43
CA ASN A 60 -7.06 -0.30 12.80
C ASN A 60 -5.88 -0.31 11.80
N LYS A 61 -5.86 -1.23 10.83
CA LYS A 61 -4.87 -1.32 9.75
C LYS A 61 -5.26 -0.53 8.50
N TYR A 62 -6.35 0.23 8.57
CA TYR A 62 -6.86 1.05 7.49
C TYR A 62 -7.03 2.49 7.95
N PHE A 63 -6.72 3.41 7.05
CA PHE A 63 -6.89 4.84 7.18
C PHE A 63 -8.04 5.31 6.28
N SER A 64 -8.91 6.16 6.84
CA SER A 64 -9.98 6.86 6.13
C SER A 64 -10.42 8.05 7.00
N HIS A 65 -10.92 9.12 6.38
CA HIS A 65 -11.61 10.18 7.12
C HIS A 65 -12.93 9.69 7.74
N ASN A 66 -13.47 8.55 7.26
CA ASN A 66 -14.54 7.80 7.91
C ASN A 66 -14.00 6.47 8.49
N PRO A 67 -13.58 6.42 9.78
CA PRO A 67 -12.90 5.26 10.37
C PRO A 67 -13.79 4.02 10.57
N HIS A 68 -15.07 4.08 10.17
CA HIS A 68 -16.01 2.97 10.27
C HIS A 68 -16.45 2.44 8.91
N PHE A 69 -16.10 3.12 7.82
CA PHE A 69 -16.58 2.81 6.48
C PHE A 69 -16.24 1.39 6.02
N PHE A 70 -14.96 0.99 6.10
CA PHE A 70 -14.48 -0.29 5.57
C PHE A 70 -14.91 -1.51 6.40
N LYS A 71 -15.40 -1.32 7.64
CA LYS A 71 -15.73 -2.42 8.56
C LYS A 71 -16.76 -3.39 7.99
N SER A 72 -17.82 -2.88 7.36
CA SER A 72 -18.91 -3.72 6.84
C SER A 72 -18.46 -4.62 5.69
N ALA A 73 -17.64 -4.10 4.76
CA ALA A 73 -17.15 -4.90 3.64
C ALA A 73 -16.13 -5.94 4.12
N LEU A 74 -15.18 -5.55 4.97
CA LEU A 74 -14.14 -6.45 5.50
C LEU A 74 -14.73 -7.59 6.35
N SER A 75 -15.86 -7.38 7.03
CA SER A 75 -16.51 -8.43 7.82
C SER A 75 -17.36 -9.39 6.99
N ARG A 76 -17.77 -9.01 5.78
CA ARG A 76 -18.64 -9.82 4.92
C ARG A 76 -17.87 -10.61 3.86
N TYR A 77 -16.71 -10.11 3.46
CA TYR A 77 -15.74 -10.84 2.64
C TYR A 77 -14.37 -10.64 3.26
N THR A 78 -13.95 -11.67 3.98
CA THR A 78 -12.75 -11.70 4.81
C THR A 78 -11.54 -12.15 4.00
N GLN A 79 -10.36 -12.14 4.62
CA GLN A 79 -9.16 -12.75 4.06
C GLN A 79 -9.33 -14.25 3.83
N TRP A 80 -10.09 -14.92 4.67
CA TRP A 80 -10.29 -16.37 4.60
C TRP A 80 -11.08 -16.76 3.36
N ASP A 81 -12.07 -15.95 2.97
CA ASP A 81 -12.84 -16.16 1.74
C ASP A 81 -11.96 -16.04 0.49
N PHE A 82 -11.02 -15.08 0.49
CA PHE A 82 -10.06 -14.94 -0.62
C PHE A 82 -9.02 -16.07 -0.61
N ILE A 83 -8.53 -16.48 0.56
CA ILE A 83 -7.63 -17.64 0.71
C ILE A 83 -8.31 -18.91 0.22
N GLU A 84 -9.60 -19.10 0.49
CA GLU A 84 -10.37 -20.23 -0.03
C GLU A 84 -10.43 -20.21 -1.57
N LEU A 85 -10.63 -19.04 -2.18
CA LEU A 85 -10.58 -18.90 -3.63
C LEU A 85 -9.20 -19.27 -4.21
N VAL A 86 -8.11 -18.81 -3.57
CA VAL A 86 -6.73 -19.15 -3.95
C VAL A 86 -6.49 -20.67 -3.84
N ASN A 87 -6.96 -21.30 -2.76
CA ASN A 87 -6.87 -22.74 -2.53
C ASN A 87 -7.70 -23.55 -3.54
N LYS A 88 -8.92 -23.08 -3.89
CA LYS A 88 -9.78 -23.70 -4.92
C LYS A 88 -9.06 -23.80 -6.27
N HIS A 89 -8.27 -22.78 -6.60
CA HIS A 89 -7.45 -22.77 -7.82
C HIS A 89 -6.07 -23.42 -7.65
N LYS A 90 -5.80 -24.01 -6.48
CA LYS A 90 -4.56 -24.74 -6.16
C LYS A 90 -3.30 -23.89 -6.35
N ILE A 91 -3.38 -22.60 -6.02
CA ILE A 91 -2.24 -21.70 -6.11
C ILE A 91 -1.43 -21.82 -4.80
N PRO A 92 -0.17 -22.25 -4.85
CA PRO A 92 0.65 -22.36 -3.66
C PRO A 92 1.07 -20.98 -3.16
N PHE A 93 1.04 -20.80 -1.83
CA PHE A 93 1.43 -19.56 -1.17
C PHE A 93 2.03 -19.86 0.21
N HIS A 94 2.80 -18.90 0.73
CA HIS A 94 3.37 -18.95 2.07
C HIS A 94 3.15 -17.62 2.80
N GLU A 95 3.20 -17.70 4.13
CA GLU A 95 3.38 -16.52 4.97
C GLU A 95 4.85 -16.09 4.92
N LYS A 96 5.09 -14.78 4.75
CA LYS A 96 6.43 -14.20 4.90
C LYS A 96 6.68 -13.77 6.35
N THR A 97 6.30 -12.56 6.70
CA THR A 97 6.38 -12.03 8.07
C THR A 97 5.09 -11.28 8.37
N LEU A 98 4.71 -11.20 9.65
CA LEU A 98 3.57 -10.38 10.11
C LEU A 98 2.27 -10.71 9.35
N GLY A 99 2.00 -11.99 9.09
CA GLY A 99 0.78 -12.47 8.43
C GLY A 99 0.70 -12.22 6.93
N GLN A 100 1.75 -11.70 6.28
CA GLN A 100 1.70 -11.35 4.85
C GLN A 100 1.71 -12.60 3.96
N LEU A 101 0.74 -12.73 3.05
CA LEU A 101 0.60 -13.90 2.19
C LEU A 101 1.03 -13.61 0.76
N PHE A 102 2.01 -14.39 0.27
CA PHE A 102 2.58 -14.25 -1.06
C PHE A 102 2.44 -15.54 -1.86
N CYS A 103 2.18 -15.43 -3.16
CA CYS A 103 2.25 -16.59 -4.05
C CYS A 103 3.70 -17.11 -4.12
N ASP A 104 3.86 -18.44 -4.16
CA ASP A 104 5.18 -19.07 -4.27
C ASP A 104 5.80 -18.82 -5.65
N ASN A 105 4.98 -18.91 -6.69
CA ASN A 105 5.42 -18.73 -8.07
C ASN A 105 5.51 -17.25 -8.44
N LYS A 106 4.42 -16.69 -9.00
CA LYS A 106 4.35 -15.34 -9.53
C LYS A 106 2.97 -14.75 -9.29
N SER A 107 2.91 -13.43 -9.21
CA SER A 107 1.69 -12.62 -9.16
C SER A 107 0.71 -12.90 -10.31
N LYS A 108 1.22 -13.43 -11.43
CA LYS A 108 0.41 -13.87 -12.58
C LYS A 108 -0.61 -14.93 -12.19
N ASP A 109 -0.34 -15.78 -11.20
CA ASP A 109 -1.26 -16.84 -10.77
C ASP A 109 -2.59 -16.23 -10.27
N ILE A 110 -2.53 -15.13 -9.52
CA ILE A 110 -3.73 -14.39 -9.05
C ILE A 110 -4.48 -13.74 -10.22
N VAL A 111 -3.77 -13.15 -11.18
CA VAL A 111 -4.42 -12.53 -12.34
C VAL A 111 -5.11 -13.59 -13.19
N ASP A 112 -4.45 -14.70 -13.45
CA ASP A 112 -4.99 -15.80 -14.25
C ASP A 112 -6.19 -16.46 -13.56
N MET A 113 -6.13 -16.61 -12.23
CA MET A 113 -7.28 -17.05 -11.42
C MET A 113 -8.50 -16.14 -11.60
N LEU A 114 -8.32 -14.82 -11.46
CA LEU A 114 -9.42 -13.86 -11.61
C LEU A 114 -9.98 -13.87 -13.03
N LEU A 115 -9.12 -13.93 -14.05
CA LEU A 115 -9.56 -14.01 -15.45
C LEU A 115 -10.31 -15.30 -15.76
N LYS A 116 -9.88 -16.44 -15.17
CA LYS A 116 -10.56 -17.73 -15.31
C LYS A 116 -11.93 -17.73 -14.63
N GLU A 117 -12.06 -17.13 -13.45
CA GLU A 117 -13.37 -16.94 -12.81
C GLU A 117 -14.27 -16.02 -13.66
N CYS A 118 -13.73 -14.91 -14.20
CA CYS A 118 -14.47 -14.05 -15.13
C CYS A 118 -14.97 -14.83 -16.35
N GLU A 119 -14.11 -15.62 -16.99
CA GLU A 119 -14.47 -16.46 -18.15
C GLU A 119 -15.55 -17.49 -17.77
N GLN A 120 -15.38 -18.19 -16.65
CA GLN A 120 -16.32 -19.19 -16.14
C GLN A 120 -17.74 -18.63 -15.98
N TYR A 121 -17.88 -17.38 -15.53
CA TYR A 121 -19.17 -16.73 -15.31
C TYR A 121 -19.59 -15.78 -16.45
N GLY A 122 -18.91 -15.80 -17.59
CA GLY A 122 -19.31 -15.08 -18.79
C GLY A 122 -19.12 -13.56 -18.73
N VAL A 123 -18.16 -13.06 -17.94
CA VAL A 123 -17.79 -11.64 -17.89
C VAL A 123 -17.13 -11.25 -19.22
N ALA A 124 -17.63 -10.20 -19.87
CA ALA A 124 -16.94 -9.59 -21.01
C ALA A 124 -15.87 -8.61 -20.51
N ILE A 125 -14.67 -8.62 -21.10
CA ILE A 125 -13.57 -7.70 -20.75
C ILE A 125 -13.03 -7.04 -22.01
N TYR A 126 -13.15 -5.71 -22.12
CA TYR A 126 -12.60 -4.92 -23.23
C TYR A 126 -11.44 -4.04 -22.75
N LEU A 127 -10.23 -4.53 -23.03
CA LEU A 127 -8.97 -3.80 -22.87
C LEU A 127 -8.75 -2.79 -24.00
N ASN A 128 -7.78 -1.88 -23.85
CA ASN A 128 -7.51 -0.79 -24.80
C ASN A 128 -8.76 0.04 -25.13
N THR A 129 -9.57 0.35 -24.11
CA THR A 129 -10.84 1.07 -24.25
C THR A 129 -10.80 2.33 -23.39
N VAL A 130 -10.74 3.50 -24.02
CA VAL A 130 -10.76 4.79 -23.31
C VAL A 130 -12.20 5.25 -23.16
N ILE A 131 -12.54 5.72 -21.96
CA ILE A 131 -13.84 6.32 -21.68
C ILE A 131 -13.79 7.80 -22.06
N GLU A 132 -14.70 8.21 -22.93
CA GLU A 132 -14.76 9.57 -23.46
C GLU A 132 -15.82 10.41 -22.75
N LYS A 133 -16.96 9.79 -22.43
CA LYS A 133 -18.10 10.48 -21.81
C LYS A 133 -18.93 9.54 -20.94
N ILE A 134 -19.33 10.03 -19.77
CA ILE A 134 -20.33 9.40 -18.92
C ILE A 134 -21.51 10.36 -18.79
N GLN A 135 -22.71 9.90 -19.08
CA GLN A 135 -23.93 10.67 -18.91
C GLN A 135 -24.96 9.86 -18.13
N LYS A 136 -25.44 10.42 -17.01
CA LYS A 136 -26.60 9.89 -16.30
C LYS A 136 -27.88 10.27 -17.05
N THR A 137 -28.84 9.37 -17.12
CA THR A 137 -30.14 9.59 -17.75
C THR A 137 -31.25 9.72 -16.69
N ASN A 138 -32.44 10.15 -17.13
CA ASN A 138 -33.55 10.48 -16.23
C ASN A 138 -34.13 9.27 -15.49
N ASP A 139 -33.89 8.05 -15.99
CA ASP A 139 -34.31 6.76 -15.42
C ASP A 139 -33.25 6.16 -14.47
N TYR A 140 -32.32 6.98 -13.97
CA TYR A 140 -31.22 6.56 -13.10
C TYR A 140 -30.22 5.57 -13.73
N SER A 141 -30.22 5.41 -15.05
CA SER A 141 -29.22 4.64 -15.79
C SER A 141 -28.09 5.53 -16.35
N PHE A 142 -27.13 4.91 -17.04
CA PHE A 142 -25.94 5.56 -17.56
C PHE A 142 -25.71 5.25 -19.03
N LYS A 143 -25.30 6.26 -19.79
CA LYS A 143 -24.76 6.14 -21.15
C LYS A 143 -23.27 6.42 -21.13
N ILE A 144 -22.48 5.47 -21.62
CA ILE A 144 -21.01 5.54 -21.64
C ILE A 144 -20.54 5.54 -23.08
N GLY A 145 -19.86 6.62 -23.49
CA GLY A 145 -19.17 6.71 -24.78
C GLY A 145 -17.70 6.32 -24.62
N THR A 146 -17.20 5.47 -25.52
CA THR A 146 -15.83 4.98 -25.52
C THR A 146 -15.28 4.88 -26.92
N THR A 147 -13.97 4.68 -27.02
CA THR A 147 -13.27 4.41 -28.29
C THR A 147 -13.72 3.12 -28.98
N LYS A 148 -14.51 2.26 -28.30
CA LYS A 148 -15.07 1.02 -28.85
C LYS A 148 -16.59 1.04 -28.98
N GLY A 149 -17.21 2.21 -28.85
CA GLY A 149 -18.64 2.40 -29.07
C GLY A 149 -19.39 2.93 -27.84
N LYS A 150 -20.71 2.78 -27.86
CA LYS A 150 -21.62 3.33 -26.84
C LYS A 150 -22.33 2.21 -26.09
N PHE A 151 -22.29 2.31 -24.77
CA PHE A 151 -22.89 1.37 -23.84
C PHE A 151 -23.97 2.05 -23.01
N HIS A 152 -24.96 1.27 -22.59
CA HIS A 152 -25.96 1.65 -21.61
C HIS A 152 -25.95 0.64 -20.47
N CYS A 153 -26.05 1.12 -19.23
CA CYS A 153 -26.16 0.27 -18.06
C CYS A 153 -26.95 0.92 -16.91
N HIS A 154 -27.52 0.08 -16.04
CA HIS A 154 -28.19 0.53 -14.82
C HIS A 154 -27.16 0.74 -13.69
N SER A 155 -26.20 -0.17 -13.58
CA SER A 155 -25.14 -0.10 -12.57
C SER A 155 -23.81 0.27 -13.24
N LEU A 156 -23.22 1.38 -12.82
CA LEU A 156 -21.90 1.85 -13.24
C LEU A 156 -20.94 1.78 -12.04
N VAL A 157 -19.90 0.96 -12.16
CA VAL A 157 -18.90 0.76 -11.10
C VAL A 157 -17.58 1.38 -11.51
N ILE A 158 -17.05 2.27 -10.69
CA ILE A 158 -15.76 2.92 -10.86
C ILE A 158 -14.71 2.21 -10.01
N ALA A 159 -13.81 1.49 -10.68
CA ALA A 159 -12.77 0.65 -10.08
C ALA A 159 -11.38 0.99 -10.61
N THR A 160 -11.14 2.27 -10.95
CA THR A 160 -9.93 2.71 -11.67
C THR A 160 -8.69 2.91 -10.79
N GLY A 161 -8.80 2.63 -9.49
CA GLY A 161 -7.69 2.77 -8.53
C GLY A 161 -7.31 4.23 -8.25
N GLY A 162 -6.10 4.41 -7.69
CA GLY A 162 -5.53 5.71 -7.36
C GLY A 162 -4.55 6.25 -8.41
N LEU A 163 -3.60 7.08 -7.95
CA LEU A 163 -2.62 7.81 -8.76
C LEU A 163 -1.23 7.16 -8.78
N SER A 164 -0.99 6.17 -7.92
CA SER A 164 0.33 5.57 -7.78
C SER A 164 0.70 4.73 -9.01
N ILE A 165 1.96 4.86 -9.42
CA ILE A 165 2.58 4.20 -10.56
C ILE A 165 1.88 4.55 -11.90
N PRO A 166 1.94 5.83 -12.35
CA PRO A 166 1.26 6.28 -13.56
C PRO A 166 1.64 5.52 -14.84
N THR A 167 2.88 5.01 -14.92
CA THR A 167 3.36 4.20 -16.04
C THR A 167 2.58 2.89 -16.23
N MET A 168 1.81 2.47 -15.22
CA MET A 168 0.94 1.29 -15.27
C MET A 168 -0.51 1.59 -15.62
N GLY A 169 -0.84 2.86 -15.94
CA GLY A 169 -2.20 3.30 -16.29
C GLY A 169 -2.97 3.94 -15.13
N ALA A 170 -2.32 4.21 -13.99
CA ALA A 170 -2.97 4.96 -12.92
C ALA A 170 -3.35 6.37 -13.40
N SER A 171 -4.55 6.83 -13.05
CA SER A 171 -5.11 8.09 -13.52
C SER A 171 -6.13 8.65 -12.52
N PRO A 172 -6.41 9.97 -12.52
CA PRO A 172 -7.39 10.58 -11.62
C PRO A 172 -8.84 10.31 -12.05
N PHE A 173 -9.11 9.29 -12.87
CA PHE A 173 -10.42 9.08 -13.50
C PHE A 173 -11.55 8.97 -12.47
N ALA A 174 -11.37 8.17 -11.41
CA ALA A 174 -12.36 8.05 -10.35
C ALA A 174 -12.72 9.40 -9.72
N TYR A 175 -11.72 10.24 -9.49
CA TYR A 175 -11.89 11.54 -8.85
C TYR A 175 -12.63 12.51 -9.77
N LYS A 176 -12.30 12.51 -11.07
CA LYS A 176 -13.03 13.30 -12.07
C LYS A 176 -14.49 12.86 -12.19
N VAL A 177 -14.77 11.56 -12.11
CA VAL A 177 -16.15 11.05 -12.10
C VAL A 177 -16.89 11.46 -10.83
N ALA A 178 -16.24 11.37 -9.66
CA ALA A 178 -16.82 11.84 -8.41
C ALA A 178 -17.16 13.34 -8.47
N GLU A 179 -16.21 14.17 -8.90
CA GLU A 179 -16.40 15.61 -9.10
C GLU A 179 -17.53 15.93 -10.08
N GLN A 180 -17.61 15.20 -11.21
CA GLN A 180 -18.69 15.35 -12.20
C GLN A 180 -20.08 15.17 -11.55
N PHE A 181 -20.19 14.29 -10.56
CA PHE A 181 -21.44 14.02 -9.84
C PHE A 181 -21.53 14.71 -8.47
N ALA A 182 -20.73 15.76 -8.26
CA ALA A 182 -20.69 16.55 -7.03
C ALA A 182 -20.42 15.72 -5.76
N ILE A 183 -19.67 14.62 -5.89
CA ILE A 183 -19.17 13.82 -4.78
C ILE A 183 -17.79 14.36 -4.40
N ARG A 184 -17.61 14.68 -3.12
CA ARG A 184 -16.34 15.20 -2.61
C ARG A 184 -15.21 14.18 -2.78
N VAL A 185 -14.02 14.70 -3.08
CA VAL A 185 -12.77 13.94 -3.08
C VAL A 185 -11.83 14.56 -2.03
N TRP A 186 -11.31 13.75 -1.12
CA TRP A 186 -10.28 14.18 -0.17
C TRP A 186 -8.95 14.41 -0.89
N PRO A 187 -8.17 15.44 -0.51
CA PRO A 187 -6.87 15.70 -1.12
C PRO A 187 -5.99 14.46 -1.13
N THR A 188 -5.46 14.13 -2.30
CA THR A 188 -4.67 12.91 -2.47
C THR A 188 -3.20 13.15 -2.23
N ARG A 189 -2.52 12.17 -1.62
CA ARG A 189 -1.05 12.14 -1.52
C ARG A 189 -0.49 10.74 -1.73
N ALA A 190 0.79 10.65 -2.02
CA ALA A 190 1.52 9.39 -2.06
C ALA A 190 1.58 8.75 -0.66
N GLY A 191 1.23 7.47 -0.54
CA GLY A 191 1.35 6.67 0.68
C GLY A 191 2.17 5.41 0.42
N LEU A 192 2.69 4.82 1.49
CA LEU A 192 3.64 3.69 1.40
C LEU A 192 4.77 4.00 0.41
N VAL A 193 5.47 5.10 0.67
CA VAL A 193 6.43 5.72 -0.26
C VAL A 193 7.76 6.00 0.45
N PRO A 194 8.91 5.81 -0.21
CA PRO A 194 10.20 6.15 0.37
C PRO A 194 10.34 7.65 0.66
N PHE A 195 11.11 7.96 1.70
CA PHE A 195 11.51 9.32 2.02
C PHE A 195 12.76 9.73 1.23
N THR A 196 12.76 10.99 0.79
CA THR A 196 13.95 11.66 0.27
C THR A 196 14.57 12.51 1.37
N LEU A 197 15.90 12.59 1.38
CA LEU A 197 16.65 13.38 2.35
C LEU A 197 17.20 14.66 1.71
N ASP A 198 17.55 15.64 2.54
CA ASP A 198 18.29 16.82 2.07
C ASP A 198 19.69 16.42 1.56
N VAL A 199 20.37 17.34 0.88
CA VAL A 199 21.64 17.05 0.20
C VAL A 199 22.71 16.53 1.16
N LEU A 200 22.85 17.13 2.36
CA LEU A 200 23.90 16.77 3.30
C LEU A 200 23.64 15.38 3.90
N GLU A 201 22.41 15.12 4.35
CA GLU A 201 22.05 13.80 4.88
C GLU A 201 22.08 12.71 3.81
N LYS A 202 21.62 13.03 2.59
CA LYS A 202 21.66 12.11 1.44
C LYS A 202 23.09 11.72 1.10
N ASP A 203 24.01 12.69 1.00
CA ASP A 203 25.41 12.39 0.65
C ASP A 203 26.06 11.53 1.74
N ARG A 204 25.82 11.86 3.03
CA ARG A 204 26.29 11.07 4.18
C ARG A 204 25.76 9.62 4.16
N LEU A 205 24.50 9.41 3.83
CA LEU A 205 23.83 8.09 3.95
C LEU A 205 23.81 7.28 2.66
N SER A 206 24.05 7.89 1.50
CA SER A 206 24.07 7.21 0.19
C SER A 206 25.12 6.10 0.11
N ILE A 207 26.22 6.25 0.86
CA ILE A 207 27.25 5.21 1.02
C ILE A 207 26.77 4.02 1.84
N LEU A 208 25.54 4.01 2.37
CA LEU A 208 24.89 2.86 3.00
C LEU A 208 23.88 2.18 2.07
N SER A 209 23.70 2.68 0.84
CA SER A 209 22.70 2.15 -0.11
C SER A 209 22.76 0.63 -0.22
N GLY A 210 21.60 -0.01 -0.10
CA GLY A 210 21.43 -1.47 -0.12
C GLY A 210 21.51 -2.15 1.25
N ILE A 211 21.90 -1.44 2.31
CA ILE A 211 21.91 -2.00 3.67
C ILE A 211 20.51 -1.91 4.28
N GLY A 212 19.99 -3.05 4.74
CA GLY A 212 18.75 -3.13 5.51
C GLY A 212 19.01 -3.39 7.00
N ILE A 213 18.25 -2.74 7.89
CA ILE A 213 18.43 -2.85 9.36
C ILE A 213 17.06 -2.93 10.03
N ASP A 214 16.80 -3.97 10.81
CA ASP A 214 15.58 -4.04 11.62
C ASP A 214 15.56 -2.88 12.62
N SER A 215 14.56 -2.03 12.51
CA SER A 215 14.50 -0.77 13.26
C SER A 215 13.09 -0.49 13.73
N LEU A 216 12.97 0.27 14.81
CA LEU A 216 11.71 0.89 15.20
C LEU A 216 11.70 2.33 14.68
N VAL A 217 10.74 2.64 13.82
CA VAL A 217 10.55 3.97 13.24
C VAL A 217 9.24 4.55 13.76
N ASN A 218 9.28 5.76 14.31
CA ASN A 218 8.11 6.39 14.91
C ASN A 218 8.00 7.89 14.63
N ASN A 219 6.79 8.40 14.79
CA ASN A 219 6.47 9.82 14.94
C ASN A 219 5.37 9.98 16.00
N GLU A 220 4.84 11.19 16.17
CA GLU A 220 3.78 11.47 17.17
C GLU A 220 2.50 10.64 16.98
N ARG A 221 2.25 10.11 15.76
CA ARG A 221 1.00 9.43 15.42
C ARG A 221 1.10 7.92 15.50
N ASN A 222 2.25 7.36 15.12
CA ASN A 222 2.37 5.91 15.02
C ASN A 222 3.83 5.44 15.07
N GLN A 223 4.00 4.14 15.26
CA GLN A 223 5.29 3.47 15.25
C GLN A 223 5.22 2.13 14.53
N PHE A 224 6.30 1.78 13.84
CA PHE A 224 6.42 0.52 13.09
C PHE A 224 7.80 -0.06 13.30
N ARG A 225 7.85 -1.36 13.61
CA ARG A 225 9.08 -2.13 13.70
C ARG A 225 9.20 -3.05 12.49
N GLU A 226 10.22 -2.80 11.68
CA GLU A 226 10.65 -3.64 10.57
C GLU A 226 11.98 -3.10 10.02
N HIS A 227 12.55 -3.79 9.02
CA HIS A 227 13.66 -3.28 8.25
C HIS A 227 13.39 -1.89 7.65
N ILE A 228 14.30 -0.96 7.93
CA ILE A 228 14.57 0.19 7.05
C ILE A 228 15.55 -0.25 5.97
N LEU A 229 15.58 0.47 4.86
CA LEU A 229 16.53 0.29 3.77
C LEU A 229 17.15 1.64 3.40
N PHE A 230 18.47 1.74 3.48
CA PHE A 230 19.18 2.90 2.94
C PHE A 230 19.20 2.83 1.40
N THR A 231 18.96 3.96 0.74
CA THR A 231 18.95 4.08 -0.72
C THR A 231 19.81 5.26 -1.17
N HIS A 232 20.05 5.37 -2.48
CA HIS A 232 20.75 6.53 -3.05
C HIS A 232 20.01 7.86 -2.88
N ARG A 233 18.68 7.84 -2.64
CA ARG A 233 17.84 9.05 -2.55
C ARG A 233 17.43 9.39 -1.11
N GLY A 234 17.47 8.41 -0.22
CA GLY A 234 17.02 8.55 1.16
C GLY A 234 16.70 7.21 1.80
N LEU A 235 15.55 7.10 2.46
CA LEU A 235 15.16 5.96 3.28
C LEU A 235 13.94 5.24 2.69
N SER A 236 13.99 3.92 2.66
CA SER A 236 12.93 3.02 2.21
C SER A 236 12.82 1.84 3.20
N GLY A 237 12.24 0.73 2.76
CA GLY A 237 12.03 -0.47 3.57
C GLY A 237 10.68 -0.43 4.31
N PRO A 238 10.14 -1.60 4.69
CA PRO A 238 8.77 -1.69 5.22
C PRO A 238 8.44 -0.73 6.36
N ALA A 239 9.36 -0.50 7.30
CA ALA A 239 9.10 0.42 8.41
C ALA A 239 8.93 1.89 7.94
N ILE A 240 9.77 2.33 7.00
CA ILE A 240 9.66 3.68 6.40
C ILE A 240 8.39 3.79 5.55
N LEU A 241 8.10 2.79 4.72
CA LEU A 241 6.90 2.79 3.89
C LEU A 241 5.65 2.90 4.77
N GLN A 242 5.54 2.09 5.83
CA GLN A 242 4.43 2.18 6.78
C GLN A 242 4.31 3.59 7.40
N LEU A 243 5.41 4.11 7.96
CA LEU A 243 5.37 5.41 8.64
C LEU A 243 5.09 6.58 7.68
N SER A 244 5.48 6.48 6.40
CA SER A 244 5.21 7.52 5.39
C SER A 244 3.72 7.86 5.26
N SER A 245 2.84 6.89 5.52
CA SER A 245 1.39 7.10 5.53
C SER A 245 0.90 7.93 6.72
N TYR A 246 1.71 8.07 7.78
CA TYR A 246 1.41 8.84 8.99
C TYR A 246 2.23 10.12 9.13
N TRP A 247 3.09 10.43 8.15
CA TRP A 247 3.95 11.60 8.11
C TRP A 247 3.35 12.71 7.23
N ASN A 248 3.51 13.96 7.65
CA ASN A 248 3.21 15.14 6.83
C ASN A 248 4.48 15.96 6.53
N PRO A 249 4.50 16.72 5.42
CA PRO A 249 5.60 17.62 5.09
C PRO A 249 6.02 18.53 6.25
N GLY A 250 7.32 18.55 6.52
CA GLY A 250 7.92 19.37 7.58
C GLY A 250 8.07 18.67 8.93
N GLU A 251 7.53 17.47 9.10
CA GLU A 251 7.65 16.69 10.33
C GLU A 251 8.95 15.87 10.38
N SER A 252 9.39 15.58 11.60
CA SER A 252 10.50 14.67 11.87
C SER A 252 10.00 13.26 12.20
N ILE A 253 10.88 12.29 12.02
CA ILE A 253 10.70 10.91 12.45
C ILE A 253 11.88 10.52 13.36
N CYS A 254 11.65 9.57 14.26
CA CYS A 254 12.70 9.00 15.12
C CYS A 254 12.92 7.54 14.74
N ILE A 255 14.19 7.14 14.64
CA ILE A 255 14.61 5.79 14.27
C ILE A 255 15.48 5.23 15.39
N ASN A 256 15.08 4.07 15.92
CA ASN A 256 15.91 3.24 16.76
C ASN A 256 16.45 2.08 15.91
N LEU A 257 17.75 2.11 15.61
CA LEU A 257 18.45 1.11 14.79
C LEU A 257 18.71 -0.20 15.54
N LEU A 258 18.53 -0.23 16.86
CA LEU A 258 18.76 -1.39 17.73
C LEU A 258 17.61 -1.52 18.73
N PRO A 259 16.36 -1.77 18.26
CA PRO A 259 15.18 -1.74 19.11
C PRO A 259 15.09 -2.90 20.12
N GLU A 260 15.85 -3.98 19.92
CA GLU A 260 15.88 -5.14 20.84
C GLU A 260 16.87 -4.97 22.00
N HIS A 261 17.77 -3.98 21.91
CA HIS A 261 18.87 -3.87 22.83
C HIS A 261 18.71 -2.63 23.72
N ASN A 262 19.03 -2.77 25.00
CA ASN A 262 19.45 -1.61 25.78
C ASN A 262 20.94 -1.37 25.48
N LEU A 263 21.24 -0.51 24.49
CA LEU A 263 22.61 -0.37 23.99
C LEU A 263 23.53 0.22 25.06
N LEU A 264 23.04 1.18 25.86
CA LEU A 264 23.84 1.78 26.94
C LEU A 264 24.30 0.72 27.95
N GLU A 265 23.38 -0.11 28.44
CA GLU A 265 23.73 -1.19 29.37
C GLU A 265 24.62 -2.25 28.70
N SER A 266 24.34 -2.60 27.43
CA SER A 266 25.19 -3.53 26.67
C SER A 266 26.63 -3.04 26.53
N LEU A 267 26.82 -1.74 26.29
CA LEU A 267 28.15 -1.12 26.20
C LEU A 267 28.84 -1.04 27.57
N LYS A 268 28.09 -0.79 28.67
CA LYS A 268 28.64 -0.81 30.04
C LYS A 268 29.11 -2.21 30.42
N THR A 269 28.32 -3.25 30.09
CA THR A 269 28.69 -4.65 30.31
C THR A 269 29.93 -5.01 29.49
N ALA A 270 29.95 -4.69 28.19
CA ALA A 270 31.12 -4.93 27.35
C ALA A 270 32.39 -4.23 27.87
N ARG A 271 32.25 -3.03 28.44
CA ARG A 271 33.38 -2.31 29.07
C ARG A 271 33.92 -3.03 30.31
N ALA A 272 33.07 -3.66 31.10
CA ALA A 272 33.49 -4.44 32.27
C ALA A 272 34.17 -5.76 31.86
N GLU A 273 33.63 -6.45 30.86
CA GLU A 273 34.10 -7.78 30.43
C GLU A 273 35.32 -7.72 29.50
N ALA A 274 35.38 -6.73 28.62
CA ALA A 274 36.40 -6.62 27.58
C ALA A 274 36.95 -5.19 27.44
N PRO A 275 37.52 -4.59 28.51
CA PRO A 275 37.93 -3.18 28.56
C PRO A 275 38.93 -2.76 27.46
N HIS A 276 39.70 -3.70 26.94
CA HIS A 276 40.72 -3.47 25.93
C HIS A 276 40.18 -3.40 24.48
N LYS A 277 38.94 -3.85 24.24
CA LYS A 277 38.32 -3.79 22.90
C LYS A 277 37.96 -2.36 22.52
N GLN A 278 38.01 -2.07 21.22
CA GLN A 278 37.56 -0.78 20.69
C GLN A 278 36.03 -0.73 20.58
N LEU A 279 35.46 0.46 20.75
CA LEU A 279 34.01 0.69 20.65
C LEU A 279 33.43 0.25 19.30
N ASN A 280 34.09 0.59 18.19
CA ASN A 280 33.65 0.21 16.84
C ASN A 280 33.53 -1.32 16.65
N SER A 281 34.42 -2.07 17.29
CA SER A 281 34.51 -3.52 17.19
C SER A 281 33.36 -4.18 17.94
N VAL A 282 32.95 -3.59 19.07
CA VAL A 282 31.76 -4.02 19.82
C VAL A 282 30.48 -3.62 19.09
N LEU A 283 30.38 -2.39 18.59
CA LEU A 283 29.21 -1.95 17.83
C LEU A 283 29.01 -2.75 16.53
N SER A 284 30.08 -3.21 15.90
CA SER A 284 30.03 -4.04 14.70
C SER A 284 29.49 -5.45 14.95
N MET A 285 29.27 -5.84 16.21
CA MET A 285 28.55 -7.06 16.56
C MET A 285 27.02 -6.89 16.43
N TYR A 286 26.53 -5.65 16.45
CA TYR A 286 25.11 -5.31 16.38
C TYR A 286 24.70 -4.72 15.03
N LEU A 287 25.59 -3.95 14.40
CA LEU A 287 25.31 -3.25 13.15
C LEU A 287 26.39 -3.52 12.09
N PRO A 288 26.07 -3.44 10.80
CA PRO A 288 27.08 -3.51 9.75
C PRO A 288 28.17 -2.44 9.95
N LYS A 289 29.44 -2.81 9.75
CA LYS A 289 30.60 -1.92 9.98
C LYS A 289 30.45 -0.54 9.32
N ARG A 290 29.99 -0.50 8.07
CA ARG A 290 29.75 0.76 7.32
C ARG A 290 28.74 1.68 8.03
N VAL A 291 27.72 1.11 8.66
CA VAL A 291 26.72 1.88 9.42
C VAL A 291 27.36 2.44 10.68
N VAL A 292 28.14 1.64 11.40
CA VAL A 292 28.87 2.10 12.59
C VAL A 292 29.79 3.28 12.22
N GLU A 293 30.55 3.18 11.13
CA GLU A 293 31.47 4.23 10.66
C GLU A 293 30.75 5.53 10.28
N VAL A 294 29.53 5.44 9.73
CA VAL A 294 28.75 6.62 9.34
C VAL A 294 28.12 7.33 10.54
N PHE A 295 27.64 6.57 11.51
CA PHE A 295 26.90 7.13 12.65
C PHE A 295 27.81 7.53 13.81
N ILE A 296 28.96 6.85 13.98
CA ILE A 296 29.83 7.05 15.13
C ILE A 296 31.08 7.83 14.70
N PRO A 297 31.35 9.00 15.30
CA PRO A 297 32.57 9.74 15.02
C PRO A 297 33.81 8.88 15.24
N GLN A 298 34.75 8.87 14.28
CA GLN A 298 35.94 8.02 14.32
C GLN A 298 36.71 8.10 15.65
N LYS A 299 36.92 9.33 16.16
CA LYS A 299 37.59 9.59 17.45
C LYS A 299 36.91 8.88 18.63
N LEU A 300 35.60 8.68 18.57
CA LEU A 300 34.84 7.98 19.60
C LEU A 300 34.88 6.47 19.37
N GLY A 301 34.67 6.02 18.12
CA GLY A 301 34.66 4.61 17.77
C GLY A 301 35.99 3.88 17.97
N GLU A 302 37.12 4.57 17.84
CA GLU A 302 38.47 3.99 18.00
C GLU A 302 38.95 3.92 19.46
N LYS A 303 38.25 4.57 20.41
CA LYS A 303 38.58 4.47 21.83
C LYS A 303 38.44 3.02 22.29
N LYS A 304 39.34 2.61 23.17
CA LYS A 304 39.10 1.41 23.98
C LYS A 304 37.92 1.66 24.91
N LEU A 305 37.19 0.61 25.23
CA LEU A 305 36.07 0.70 26.15
C LEU A 305 36.50 1.25 27.52
N ALA A 306 37.67 0.86 28.01
CA ALA A 306 38.25 1.38 29.26
C ALA A 306 38.39 2.92 29.28
N ASP A 307 38.68 3.51 28.11
CA ASP A 307 38.92 4.94 27.94
C ASP A 307 37.64 5.72 27.58
N SER A 308 36.51 5.02 27.50
CA SER A 308 35.21 5.57 27.12
C SER A 308 34.41 5.95 28.37
N SER A 309 34.13 7.25 28.51
CA SER A 309 33.35 7.78 29.63
C SER A 309 31.88 7.34 29.56
N ASN A 310 31.14 7.43 30.67
CA ASN A 310 29.69 7.17 30.64
C ASN A 310 28.96 8.08 29.63
N LYS A 311 29.38 9.35 29.56
CA LYS A 311 28.86 10.31 28.59
C LYS A 311 29.12 9.89 27.14
N ASP A 312 30.28 9.29 26.86
CA ASP A 312 30.59 8.74 25.53
C ASP A 312 29.61 7.62 25.17
N LEU A 313 29.38 6.68 26.09
CA LEU A 313 28.45 5.55 25.87
C LEU A 313 27.00 6.02 25.71
N GLU A 314 26.57 6.98 26.52
CA GLU A 314 25.25 7.63 26.42
C GLU A 314 25.07 8.32 25.06
N THR A 315 26.10 9.03 24.59
CA THR A 315 26.08 9.69 23.28
C THR A 315 25.92 8.67 22.15
N ILE A 316 26.65 7.55 22.19
CA ILE A 316 26.54 6.47 21.18
C ILE A 316 25.16 5.83 21.18
N SER A 317 24.65 5.49 22.38
CA SER A 317 23.29 4.95 22.53
C SER A 317 22.25 5.92 21.98
N HIS A 318 22.37 7.22 22.27
CA HIS A 318 21.47 8.23 21.72
C HIS A 318 21.55 8.33 20.19
N LEU A 319 22.76 8.34 19.61
CA LEU A 319 22.94 8.44 18.15
C LEU A 319 22.32 7.26 17.38
N LEU A 320 22.35 6.05 17.95
CA LEU A 320 21.84 4.84 17.30
C LEU A 320 20.38 4.53 17.64
N GLN A 321 19.90 4.91 18.82
CA GLN A 321 18.57 4.55 19.31
C GLN A 321 17.55 5.70 19.29
N ASN A 322 18.01 6.95 19.12
CA ASN A 322 17.18 8.14 19.01
C ASN A 322 17.59 8.98 17.78
N TRP A 323 17.80 8.31 16.65
CA TRP A 323 18.18 8.99 15.42
C TRP A 323 17.00 9.76 14.85
N VAL A 324 17.02 11.08 15.00
CA VAL A 324 16.01 11.98 14.45
C VAL A 324 16.37 12.33 13.01
N VAL A 325 15.42 12.12 12.11
CA VAL A 325 15.51 12.49 10.69
C VAL A 325 14.39 13.46 10.36
N LYS A 326 14.68 14.47 9.54
CA LYS A 326 13.65 15.33 8.95
C LYS A 326 13.61 15.09 7.44
N PRO A 327 12.73 14.20 6.95
CA PRO A 327 12.61 13.96 5.51
C PRO A 327 12.36 15.28 4.75
N ASN A 328 13.08 15.48 3.65
CA ASN A 328 12.87 16.61 2.75
C ASN A 328 11.53 16.49 1.98
N GLY A 329 11.11 15.25 1.74
CA GLY A 329 9.90 14.92 0.99
C GLY A 329 9.79 13.43 0.76
N THR A 330 8.92 13.02 -0.16
CA THR A 330 8.79 11.63 -0.60
C THR A 330 9.18 11.48 -2.07
N GLU A 331 9.42 10.26 -2.51
CA GLU A 331 9.68 9.99 -3.93
C GLU A 331 8.43 10.12 -4.83
N GLY A 332 7.27 10.39 -4.24
CA GLY A 332 6.00 10.66 -4.93
C GLY A 332 5.38 9.44 -5.62
N TYR A 333 4.38 9.70 -6.47
CA TYR A 333 3.56 8.65 -7.09
C TYR A 333 4.32 7.68 -8.01
N ARG A 334 5.54 8.01 -8.45
CA ARG A 334 6.32 7.10 -9.29
C ARG A 334 6.78 5.85 -8.54
N THR A 335 6.91 5.92 -7.21
CA THR A 335 7.37 4.80 -6.38
C THR A 335 6.44 4.47 -5.21
N ALA A 336 5.48 5.33 -4.90
CA ALA A 336 4.43 5.04 -3.92
C ALA A 336 3.69 3.75 -4.27
N GLU A 337 3.39 2.91 -3.27
CA GLU A 337 2.55 1.73 -3.52
C GLU A 337 1.07 2.12 -3.63
N VAL A 338 0.64 3.15 -2.89
CA VAL A 338 -0.77 3.54 -2.78
C VAL A 338 -0.98 5.05 -2.81
N THR A 339 -2.24 5.42 -2.97
CA THR A 339 -2.75 6.78 -2.84
C THR A 339 -3.54 6.88 -1.53
N ILE A 340 -3.20 7.88 -0.71
CA ILE A 340 -3.99 8.28 0.46
C ILE A 340 -4.95 9.38 0.03
N GLY A 341 -6.16 9.40 0.59
CA GLY A 341 -7.26 10.25 0.13
C GLY A 341 -8.11 9.52 -0.92
N GLY A 342 -8.94 10.26 -1.65
CA GLY A 342 -9.82 9.69 -2.67
C GLY A 342 -11.28 10.07 -2.46
N VAL A 343 -12.20 9.33 -3.09
CA VAL A 343 -13.63 9.62 -3.03
C VAL A 343 -14.13 9.51 -1.59
N ASP A 344 -14.85 10.54 -1.12
CA ASP A 344 -15.28 10.66 0.26
C ASP A 344 -16.23 9.55 0.69
N CYS A 345 -15.76 8.72 1.62
CA CYS A 345 -16.50 7.60 2.20
C CYS A 345 -17.76 8.01 2.99
N HIS A 346 -17.98 9.30 3.29
CA HIS A 346 -19.27 9.76 3.83
C HIS A 346 -20.37 9.85 2.76
N ALA A 347 -20.00 9.99 1.48
CA ALA A 347 -20.94 10.07 0.37
C ALA A 347 -21.28 8.69 -0.24
N ILE A 348 -20.65 7.62 0.28
CA ILE A 348 -20.77 6.26 -0.22
C ILE A 348 -21.39 5.38 0.87
N SER A 349 -22.25 4.46 0.48
CA SER A 349 -22.80 3.43 1.36
C SER A 349 -21.71 2.43 1.75
N SER A 350 -21.44 2.29 3.05
CA SER A 350 -20.46 1.33 3.57
C SER A 350 -20.84 -0.14 3.33
N LYS A 351 -22.13 -0.43 3.08
CA LYS A 351 -22.63 -1.79 2.85
C LYS A 351 -22.62 -2.18 1.37
N THR A 352 -22.90 -1.23 0.47
CA THR A 352 -23.16 -1.51 -0.95
C THR A 352 -22.13 -0.91 -1.89
N MET A 353 -21.30 0.03 -1.41
CA MET A 353 -20.37 0.84 -2.21
C MET A 353 -21.04 1.79 -3.20
N GLU A 354 -22.36 1.98 -3.11
CA GLU A 354 -23.14 2.90 -3.94
C GLU A 354 -23.01 4.35 -3.44
N ALA A 355 -22.98 5.30 -4.36
CA ALA A 355 -23.03 6.72 -4.03
C ALA A 355 -24.43 7.11 -3.54
N ASN A 356 -24.52 7.67 -2.34
CA ASN A 356 -25.78 7.95 -1.65
C ASN A 356 -26.74 8.85 -2.46
N ASN A 357 -26.18 9.82 -3.20
CA ASN A 357 -26.95 10.80 -3.98
C ASN A 357 -26.99 10.50 -5.48
N VAL A 358 -26.38 9.39 -5.93
CA VAL A 358 -26.31 9.02 -7.34
C VAL A 358 -26.63 7.54 -7.49
N PRO A 359 -27.93 7.17 -7.47
CA PRO A 359 -28.34 5.78 -7.64
C PRO A 359 -27.73 5.16 -8.88
N GLY A 360 -27.28 3.91 -8.75
CA GLY A 360 -26.60 3.15 -9.78
C GLY A 360 -25.11 3.46 -9.98
N LEU A 361 -24.54 4.47 -9.31
CA LEU A 361 -23.10 4.76 -9.36
C LEU A 361 -22.39 4.18 -8.15
N TYR A 362 -21.33 3.40 -8.37
CA TYR A 362 -20.55 2.74 -7.33
C TYR A 362 -19.07 3.09 -7.44
N PHE A 363 -18.37 3.13 -6.32
CA PHE A 363 -16.91 3.29 -6.25
C PHE A 363 -16.31 2.18 -5.41
N ILE A 364 -15.22 1.55 -5.86
CA ILE A 364 -14.59 0.43 -5.14
C ILE A 364 -13.05 0.49 -5.20
N GLY A 365 -12.40 -0.23 -4.28
CA GLY A 365 -10.93 -0.30 -4.20
C GLY A 365 -10.28 1.03 -3.82
N GLU A 366 -9.08 1.26 -4.33
CA GLU A 366 -8.23 2.44 -4.04
C GLU A 366 -8.78 3.77 -4.61
N ALA A 367 -9.90 3.73 -5.34
CA ALA A 367 -10.60 4.95 -5.74
C ALA A 367 -11.23 5.67 -4.53
N LEU A 368 -11.60 4.91 -3.49
CA LEU A 368 -12.18 5.42 -2.26
C LEU A 368 -11.10 5.94 -1.30
N ASP A 369 -11.48 6.84 -0.40
CA ASP A 369 -10.67 7.26 0.75
C ASP A 369 -10.53 6.14 1.80
N VAL A 370 -9.90 5.04 1.39
CA VAL A 370 -9.54 3.90 2.23
C VAL A 370 -8.15 3.43 1.82
N THR A 371 -7.21 3.56 2.75
CA THR A 371 -5.82 3.12 2.54
C THR A 371 -5.40 2.15 3.62
N GLY A 372 -5.05 0.93 3.23
CA GLY A 372 -4.51 -0.08 4.15
C GLY A 372 -3.02 0.12 4.43
N TRP A 373 -2.55 -0.49 5.51
CA TRP A 373 -1.13 -0.66 5.79
C TRP A 373 -0.42 -1.43 4.65
N LEU A 374 0.91 -1.34 4.62
CA LEU A 374 1.73 -2.28 3.87
C LEU A 374 1.48 -3.70 4.41
N GLY A 375 1.46 -4.70 3.53
CA GLY A 375 1.36 -6.10 3.94
C GLY A 375 0.12 -6.86 3.46
N GLY A 376 -0.47 -6.47 2.33
CA GLY A 376 -1.62 -7.18 1.73
C GLY A 376 -2.99 -6.57 2.04
N TYR A 377 -3.07 -5.63 2.98
CA TYR A 377 -4.32 -4.95 3.38
C TYR A 377 -5.00 -4.21 2.22
N ASN A 378 -4.25 -3.53 1.35
CA ASN A 378 -4.83 -2.80 0.23
C ASN A 378 -5.47 -3.74 -0.82
N PHE A 379 -4.92 -4.93 -1.02
CA PHE A 379 -5.57 -5.95 -1.84
C PHE A 379 -6.79 -6.51 -1.14
N GLN A 380 -6.71 -6.81 0.16
CA GLN A 380 -7.89 -7.24 0.91
C GLN A 380 -9.04 -6.24 0.79
N TRP A 381 -8.77 -4.94 0.94
CA TRP A 381 -9.78 -3.91 0.72
C TRP A 381 -10.36 -3.95 -0.70
N ALA A 382 -9.52 -4.11 -1.72
CA ALA A 382 -9.97 -4.25 -3.10
C ALA A 382 -10.90 -5.46 -3.28
N TRP A 383 -10.58 -6.61 -2.67
CA TRP A 383 -11.43 -7.80 -2.68
C TRP A 383 -12.76 -7.55 -1.98
N SER A 384 -12.72 -7.06 -0.74
CA SER A 384 -13.92 -6.88 0.08
C SER A 384 -14.87 -5.83 -0.50
N SER A 385 -14.35 -4.69 -0.97
CA SER A 385 -15.18 -3.65 -1.60
C SER A 385 -15.72 -4.10 -2.96
N GLY A 386 -14.90 -4.77 -3.77
CA GLY A 386 -15.33 -5.35 -5.05
C GLY A 386 -16.42 -6.39 -4.86
N TRP A 387 -16.24 -7.30 -3.91
CA TRP A 387 -17.26 -8.30 -3.55
C TRP A 387 -18.55 -7.61 -3.07
N ALA A 388 -18.46 -6.64 -2.15
CA ALA A 388 -19.62 -5.97 -1.57
C ALA A 388 -20.49 -5.28 -2.64
N ALA A 389 -19.86 -4.60 -3.60
CA ALA A 389 -20.56 -4.04 -4.76
C ALA A 389 -21.14 -5.14 -5.66
N GLY A 390 -20.35 -6.18 -5.97
CA GLY A 390 -20.78 -7.32 -6.78
C GLY A 390 -22.04 -8.03 -6.26
N GLN A 391 -22.28 -8.00 -4.95
CA GLN A 391 -23.49 -8.57 -4.34
C GLN A 391 -24.78 -7.79 -4.59
N VAL A 392 -24.71 -6.54 -5.08
CA VAL A 392 -25.90 -5.68 -5.20
C VAL A 392 -26.11 -5.08 -6.59
N VAL A 393 -25.05 -4.92 -7.41
CA VAL A 393 -25.11 -4.33 -8.76
C VAL A 393 -25.92 -5.13 -9.78
#